data_AF-A0AAN9A2Z0-F1
#
_entry.id   AF-A0AAN9A2Z0-F1
#
_cell.length_a   1.000
_cell.length_b   1.000
_cell.length_c   1.000
_cell.angle_alpha   90.00
_cell.angle_beta   90.00
_cell.angle_gamma   90.00
#
_symmetry.space_group_name_H-M   'P 1'
#
loop_
_entity.id
_entity.type
_entity.pdbx_description
1 polymer ?
#
loop_
_entity_poly.entity_id
_entity_poly.type
_entity_poly.pdbx_seq_one_letter_code
_entity_poly.pdbx_strand_id
1 'polypeptide(L)'
;MEGCPVSPGSALQKVLYLTPTLSSNMDRRSIALDGHLKNIHTNLASSTLLVNPEHREIFSMVISYTVKVKLYLGAMGGEVTAELPFVLMHPKPDPRQLMRTDSQAQVEAFRSESMGCSIDQD
;
A
#
# COMPACT_ATOMS: atom_id res chain seq x y z
N MET A 1 -11.57 5.29 26.83
CA MET A 1 -10.10 5.24 27.02
C MET A 1 -9.82 4.38 28.23
N GLU A 2 -9.66 3.07 28.07
CA GLU A 2 -9.24 2.22 29.18
C GLU A 2 -7.70 2.25 29.29
N GLY A 3 -7.21 2.54 30.49
CA GLY A 3 -5.80 2.37 30.88
C GLY A 3 -4.90 3.61 30.83
N CYS A 4 -5.42 4.81 30.51
CA CYS A 4 -4.61 6.04 30.51
C CYS A 4 -5.19 7.09 31.48
N PRO A 5 -4.34 7.84 32.22
CA PRO A 5 -2.88 7.77 32.23
C PRO A 5 -2.35 6.52 32.96
N VAL A 6 -1.18 6.02 32.54
CA VAL A 6 -0.49 4.91 33.22
C VAL A 6 0.16 5.45 34.50
N SER A 7 -0.15 4.86 35.65
CA SER A 7 0.38 5.31 36.95
C SER A 7 1.89 5.04 37.08
N PRO A 8 2.64 5.89 37.79
CA PRO A 8 4.06 5.61 38.07
C PRO A 8 4.26 4.23 38.71
N GLY A 9 5.24 3.47 38.23
CA GLY A 9 5.54 2.11 38.71
C GLY A 9 4.60 1.02 38.21
N SER A 10 3.58 1.34 37.39
CA SER A 10 2.69 0.37 36.75
C SER A 10 3.07 0.13 35.28
N ALA A 11 2.58 -0.97 34.72
CA ALA A 11 2.74 -1.32 33.30
C ALA A 11 1.37 -1.52 32.65
N LEU A 12 1.25 -1.13 31.38
CA LEU A 12 0.05 -1.33 30.56
C LEU A 12 0.42 -2.14 29.32
N GLN A 13 -0.29 -3.24 29.08
CA GLN A 13 -0.23 -3.99 27.83
C GLN A 13 -1.58 -3.88 27.11
N LYS A 14 -1.55 -3.39 25.88
CA LYS A 14 -2.76 -3.19 25.07
C LYS A 14 -2.49 -3.54 23.61
N VAL A 15 -3.39 -4.34 23.03
CA VAL A 15 -3.37 -4.66 21.60
C VAL A 15 -4.32 -3.70 20.89
N LEU A 16 -3.83 -3.07 19.84
CA LEU A 16 -4.60 -2.16 18.97
C LEU A 16 -4.63 -2.73 17.56
N TYR A 17 -5.77 -2.64 16.91
CA TYR A 17 -5.96 -3.06 15.51
C TYR A 17 -6.12 -1.81 14.65
N LEU A 18 -5.28 -1.69 13.63
CA LEU A 18 -5.30 -0.59 12.67
C LEU A 18 -5.47 -1.16 11.26
N THR A 19 -6.38 -0.59 10.49
CA THR A 19 -6.60 -0.95 9.08
C THR A 19 -6.32 0.25 8.20
N PRO A 20 -5.22 0.26 7.43
CA PRO A 20 -4.88 1.38 6.56
C PRO A 20 -5.78 1.38 5.32
N THR A 21 -6.89 2.10 5.37
CA THR A 21 -7.85 2.23 4.26
C THR A 21 -7.79 3.62 3.62
N LEU A 22 -8.17 3.73 2.35
CA LEU A 22 -8.29 5.02 1.69
C LEU A 22 -9.34 5.91 2.38
N SER A 23 -10.50 5.35 2.74
CA SER A 23 -11.61 6.10 3.36
C SER A 23 -11.20 6.85 4.63
N SER A 24 -10.36 6.24 5.47
CA SER A 24 -9.83 6.87 6.69
C SER A 24 -8.69 7.88 6.44
N ASN A 25 -8.25 8.06 5.19
CA ASN A 25 -7.15 8.96 4.83
C ASN A 25 -7.54 9.99 3.76
N MET A 26 -8.82 10.06 3.33
CA MET A 26 -9.25 10.94 2.22
C MET A 26 -9.07 12.44 2.48
N ASP A 27 -9.09 12.84 3.75
CA ASP A 27 -8.89 14.21 4.21
C ASP A 27 -7.41 14.62 4.29
N ARG A 28 -6.50 13.64 4.18
CA ARG A 28 -5.05 13.89 4.23
C ARG A 28 -4.55 14.33 2.86
N ARG A 29 -3.82 15.45 2.83
CA ARG A 29 -3.12 15.90 1.62
C ARG A 29 -1.95 14.96 1.31
N SER A 30 -1.64 14.83 0.02
CA SER A 30 -0.45 14.13 -0.49
C SER A 30 -0.36 12.64 -0.11
N ILE A 31 -1.48 11.92 -0.22
CA ILE A 31 -1.49 10.45 -0.11
C ILE A 31 -1.16 9.81 -1.46
N ALA A 32 -0.31 8.78 -1.44
CA ALA A 32 -0.03 7.98 -2.62
C ALA A 32 -1.18 7.00 -2.87
N LEU A 33 -1.72 7.01 -4.09
CA LEU A 33 -2.82 6.15 -4.52
C LEU A 33 -2.38 5.31 -5.72
N ASP A 34 -2.99 4.14 -5.88
CA ASP A 34 -2.81 3.29 -7.08
C ASP A 34 -3.64 3.76 -8.29
N GLY A 35 -4.47 4.79 -8.12
CA GLY A 35 -5.32 5.36 -9.15
C GLY A 35 -5.84 6.76 -8.80
N HIS A 36 -6.90 7.18 -9.50
CA HIS A 36 -7.50 8.49 -9.29
C HIS A 36 -8.42 8.52 -8.06
N LEU A 37 -8.31 9.58 -7.25
CA LEU A 37 -9.10 9.78 -6.03
C LEU A 37 -10.63 9.66 -6.23
N LYS A 38 -11.15 9.94 -7.43
CA LYS A 38 -12.59 9.88 -7.74
C LYS A 38 -13.08 8.45 -8.06
N ASN A 39 -12.18 7.49 -8.25
CA ASN A 39 -12.53 6.13 -8.60
C ASN A 39 -12.78 5.31 -7.32
N ILE A 40 -13.92 4.60 -7.30
CA ILE A 40 -14.33 3.76 -6.17
C ILE A 40 -13.43 2.55 -5.95
N HIS A 41 -12.64 2.16 -6.96
CA HIS A 41 -11.71 1.02 -6.89
C HIS A 41 -10.29 1.44 -6.51
N THR A 42 -10.04 2.73 -6.30
CA THR A 42 -8.72 3.23 -5.94
C THR A 42 -8.41 2.95 -4.47
N ASN A 43 -7.19 2.51 -4.20
CA ASN A 43 -6.67 2.26 -2.87
C ASN A 43 -5.41 3.09 -2.62
N LEU A 44 -4.87 2.94 -1.41
CA LEU A 44 -3.53 3.40 -1.10
C LEU A 44 -2.53 2.66 -1.99
N ALA A 45 -1.52 3.37 -2.48
CA ALA A 45 -0.48 2.76 -3.30
C ALA A 45 0.30 1.69 -2.52
N SER A 46 0.78 0.65 -3.20
CA SER A 46 1.60 -0.37 -2.56
C SER A 46 2.99 0.16 -2.19
N SER A 47 3.63 -0.45 -1.20
CA SER A 47 5.02 -0.13 -0.83
C SER A 47 5.99 -0.34 -2.00
N THR A 48 6.94 0.58 -2.16
CA THR A 48 8.04 0.39 -3.10
C THR A 48 9.08 -0.55 -2.48
N LEU A 49 9.34 -1.68 -3.13
CA LEU A 49 10.33 -2.65 -2.67
C LEU A 49 11.70 -2.34 -3.28
N LEU A 50 12.61 -1.80 -2.48
CA LEU A 50 13.98 -1.51 -2.89
C LEU A 50 14.89 -2.64 -2.42
N VAL A 51 15.47 -3.39 -3.35
CA VAL A 51 16.49 -4.41 -3.06
C VAL A 51 17.83 -3.75 -2.70
N ASN A 52 18.18 -2.67 -3.41
CA ASN A 52 19.37 -1.87 -3.17
C ASN A 52 18.97 -0.41 -2.87
N PRO A 53 19.47 0.20 -1.79
CA PRO A 53 19.12 1.58 -1.43
C PRO A 53 19.60 2.61 -2.47
N GLU A 54 20.70 2.32 -3.17
CA GLU A 54 21.25 3.16 -4.25
C GLU A 54 20.28 3.33 -5.44
N HIS A 55 19.35 2.38 -5.62
CA HIS A 55 18.38 2.47 -6.72
C HIS A 55 17.21 3.41 -6.42
N ARG A 56 17.18 4.06 -5.24
CA ARG A 56 16.12 4.98 -4.86
C ARG A 56 15.92 6.11 -5.86
N GLU A 57 17.01 6.61 -6.45
CA GLU A 57 16.99 7.71 -7.41
C GLU A 57 16.40 7.33 -8.77
N ILE A 58 16.32 6.03 -9.08
CA ILE A 58 15.73 5.50 -10.31
C ILE A 58 14.19 5.56 -10.24
N PHE A 59 13.61 5.49 -9.04
CA PHE A 59 12.17 5.54 -8.85
C PHE A 59 11.67 6.98 -8.79
N SER A 60 10.68 7.31 -9.63
CA SER A 60 10.03 8.62 -9.62
C SER A 60 9.29 8.90 -8.30
N MET A 61 8.77 7.86 -7.66
CA MET A 61 8.14 7.93 -6.34
C MET A 61 8.47 6.69 -5.52
N VAL A 62 8.76 6.91 -4.24
CA VAL A 62 9.04 5.85 -3.27
C VAL A 62 8.00 5.93 -2.16
N ILE A 63 7.26 4.85 -1.99
CA ILE A 63 6.15 4.73 -1.05
C ILE A 63 6.57 3.81 0.10
N SER A 64 6.50 4.30 1.33
CA SER A 64 6.77 3.55 2.54
C SER A 64 5.70 3.77 3.58
N TYR A 65 5.44 2.75 4.40
CA TYR A 65 4.46 2.80 5.48
C TYR A 65 5.11 2.48 6.82
N THR A 66 4.71 3.24 7.84
CA THR A 66 5.22 3.11 9.21
C THR A 66 4.07 3.26 10.19
N VAL A 67 3.95 2.32 11.13
CA VAL A 67 3.10 2.47 12.31
C VAL A 67 3.87 3.26 13.35
N LYS A 68 3.29 4.35 13.86
CA LYS A 68 3.89 5.17 14.92
C LYS A 68 3.07 5.03 16.20
N VAL A 69 3.73 4.63 17.28
CA VAL A 69 3.16 4.59 18.63
C VAL A 69 3.72 5.76 19.40
N LYS A 70 2.85 6.67 19.84
CA LYS A 70 3.20 7.90 20.53
C LYS A 70 2.72 7.83 21.98
N LEU A 71 3.65 7.97 22.92
CA LEU A 71 3.38 8.04 24.35
C LEU A 71 3.59 9.49 24.82
N TYR A 72 2.54 10.07 25.39
CA TYR A 72 2.58 11.42 25.97
C TYR A 72 2.80 11.33 27.48
N LEU A 73 3.92 11.88 27.98
CA LEU A 73 4.41 11.69 29.34
C LEU A 73 3.95 12.78 30.33
N GLY A 74 2.75 13.33 30.13
CA GLY A 74 2.18 14.37 30.99
C GLY A 74 2.86 15.74 30.87
N ALA A 75 2.56 16.66 31.79
CA ALA A 75 2.82 18.09 31.67
C ALA A 75 4.31 18.50 31.51
N MET A 76 5.26 17.65 31.93
CA MET A 76 6.69 17.97 31.89
C MET A 76 7.52 16.93 31.11
N GLY A 77 6.92 15.81 30.69
CA GLY A 77 7.66 14.65 30.17
C GLY A 77 7.82 14.60 28.65
N GLY A 78 7.15 15.47 27.90
CA GLY A 78 7.20 15.46 26.43
C GLY A 78 6.52 14.24 25.81
N GLU A 79 7.05 13.80 24.66
CA GLU A 79 6.51 12.69 23.86
C GLU A 79 7.63 11.69 23.53
N VAL A 80 7.35 10.39 23.67
CA VAL A 80 8.19 9.30 23.19
C VAL A 80 7.49 8.63 22.01
N THR A 81 8.19 8.45 20.89
CA THR A 81 7.66 7.81 19.70
C THR A 81 8.44 6.53 19.38
N ALA A 82 7.73 5.44 19.15
CA ALA A 82 8.26 4.23 18.54
C ALA A 82 7.69 4.08 17.12
N GLU A 83 8.54 3.66 16.18
CA GLU A 83 8.18 3.50 14.78
C GLU A 83 8.44 2.07 14.31
N LEU A 84 7.46 1.49 13.62
CA LEU A 84 7.56 0.14 13.04
C LEU A 84 7.26 0.21 11.54
N PRO A 85 8.26 0.02 10.67
CA PRO A 85 8.04 -0.04 9.23
C PRO A 85 7.31 -1.34 8.84
N PHE A 86 6.45 -1.26 7.84
CA PHE A 86 5.77 -2.43 7.28
C PHE A 86 5.55 -2.28 5.77
N VAL A 87 5.26 -3.41 5.12
CA VAL A 87 4.99 -3.49 3.69
C VAL A 87 3.49 -3.62 3.47
N LEU A 88 2.90 -2.69 2.73
CA LEU A 88 1.51 -2.73 2.30
C LEU A 88 1.45 -3.14 0.82
N MET A 89 0.74 -4.22 0.51
CA MET A 89 0.61 -4.74 -0.85
C MET A 89 -0.84 -5.14 -1.13
N HIS A 90 -1.16 -5.24 -2.42
CA HIS A 90 -2.37 -5.90 -2.86
C HIS A 90 -2.43 -7.37 -2.38
N PRO A 91 -3.65 -7.88 -2.11
CA PRO A 91 -3.81 -9.29 -1.79
C PRO A 91 -3.30 -10.14 -2.95
N LYS A 92 -2.77 -11.32 -2.62
CA LYS A 92 -2.34 -12.27 -3.64
C LYS A 92 -3.55 -12.64 -4.53
N PRO A 93 -3.41 -12.58 -5.86
CA PRO A 93 -4.49 -12.99 -6.76
C PRO A 93 -4.84 -14.47 -6.56
N ASP A 94 -6.12 -14.84 -6.78
CA ASP A 94 -6.55 -16.24 -6.75
C ASP A 94 -5.84 -17.00 -7.90
N PRO A 95 -5.15 -18.13 -7.62
CA PRO A 95 -4.50 -18.95 -8.65
C PRO A 95 -5.43 -19.36 -9.80
N ARG A 96 -6.74 -19.54 -9.53
CA ARG A 96 -7.73 -19.87 -10.57
C ARG A 96 -8.04 -18.70 -11.49
N GLN A 97 -7.91 -17.47 -11.01
CA GLN A 97 -8.06 -16.28 -11.85
C GLN A 97 -6.81 -16.06 -12.70
N LEU A 98 -5.61 -16.28 -12.15
CA LEU A 98 -4.35 -16.24 -12.91
C LEU A 98 -4.39 -17.14 -14.15
N MET A 99 -4.78 -18.40 -13.98
CA MET A 99 -4.92 -19.36 -15.09
C MET A 99 -5.88 -18.88 -16.18
N ARG A 100 -6.96 -18.19 -15.79
CA ARG A 100 -7.96 -17.66 -16.71
C ARG A 100 -7.45 -16.44 -17.47
N THR A 101 -6.72 -15.55 -16.80
CA THR A 101 -6.11 -14.36 -17.39
C THR A 101 -4.99 -14.73 -18.36
N ASP A 102 -4.11 -15.69 -18.01
CA ASP A 102 -3.06 -16.18 -18.89
C ASP A 102 -3.66 -16.80 -20.15
N SER A 103 -4.73 -17.59 -19.99
CA SER A 103 -5.47 -18.16 -21.11
C SER A 103 -6.07 -17.06 -22.00
N GLN A 104 -6.74 -16.07 -21.41
CA GLN A 104 -7.38 -14.97 -22.14
C GLN A 104 -6.38 -14.09 -22.89
N ALA A 105 -5.26 -13.74 -22.25
CA ALA A 105 -4.17 -12.99 -22.87
C ALA A 105 -3.57 -13.75 -24.07
N GLN A 106 -3.46 -15.09 -23.96
CA GLN A 106 -3.01 -15.94 -25.05
C GLN A 106 -4.02 -15.96 -26.22
N VAL A 107 -5.33 -15.95 -25.95
CA VAL A 107 -6.36 -15.87 -27.01
C VAL A 107 -6.38 -14.50 -27.70
N GLU A 108 -6.17 -13.42 -26.95
CA GLU A 108 -6.12 -12.05 -27.48
C GLU A 108 -4.85 -11.81 -28.32
N ALA A 109 -3.71 -12.37 -27.91
CA ALA A 109 -2.48 -12.37 -28.70
C ALA A 109 -2.67 -13.13 -30.04
N PHE A 110 -3.27 -14.33 -29.99
CA PHE A 110 -3.54 -15.13 -31.19
C PHE A 110 -4.53 -14.46 -32.16
N ARG A 111 -5.56 -13.77 -31.63
CA ARG A 111 -6.50 -12.98 -32.44
C ARG A 111 -5.85 -11.77 -33.10
N SER A 112 -4.87 -11.16 -32.43
CA SER A 112 -4.15 -10.01 -32.95
C SER A 112 -3.17 -10.42 -34.06
N GLU A 113 -2.57 -11.62 -33.97
CA GLU A 113 -1.69 -12.16 -35.01
C GLU A 113 -2.45 -12.63 -36.27
N SER A 114 -3.69 -13.10 -36.13
CA SER A 114 -4.49 -13.60 -37.25
C SER A 114 -5.20 -12.51 -38.08
N MET A 115 -5.15 -11.24 -37.66
CA MET A 115 -5.69 -10.10 -38.42
C MET A 115 -4.61 -9.19 -39.05
N GLY A 116 -3.35 -9.62 -39.10
CA GLY A 116 -2.21 -8.84 -39.60
C GLY A 116 -1.73 -9.12 -41.03
N CYS A 117 -2.46 -9.88 -41.86
CA CYS A 117 -2.04 -10.19 -43.24
C CYS A 117 -3.16 -9.99 -44.27
N SER A 118 -3.35 -8.75 -44.70
CA SER A 118 -4.06 -8.33 -45.94
C SER A 118 -4.19 -6.80 -45.84
N ILE A 119 -3.69 -5.93 -46.69
CA ILE A 119 -3.39 -5.91 -48.13
C ILE A 119 -2.41 -4.74 -48.33
N ASP A 120 -1.44 -4.88 -49.22
CA ASP A 120 -1.10 -3.86 -50.23
C ASP A 120 -0.11 -4.49 -51.22
N GLN A 121 -0.64 -4.92 -52.36
CA GLN A 121 0.14 -5.33 -53.52
C GLN A 121 -0.38 -4.51 -54.72
N ASP A 122 0.56 -3.81 -55.35
CA ASP A 122 0.52 -2.92 -56.53
C ASP A 122 -0.05 -1.50 -56.38
#